data_AF-A0A6I9NGR1-F1
#
_entry.id   AF-A0A6I9NGR1-F1
#
_cell.length_a   1.000
_cell.length_b   1.000
_cell.length_c   1.000
_cell.angle_alpha   90.00
_cell.angle_beta   90.00
_cell.angle_gamma   90.00
#
_symmetry.space_group_name_H-M   'P 1'
#
loop_
_entity.id
_entity.type
_entity.pdbx_description
1 polymer ?
#
loop_
_entity_poly.entity_id
_entity_poly.type
_entity_poly.pdbx_seq_one_letter_code
_entity_poly.pdbx_strand_id
1 'polypeptide(L)'
;NNKLREERNNYSDELLRVKDENYKLAMRYATLSEEKNMAVMRSRDLQLVVLMNVGTPDPLQPRHPPAGPRGGGPSSCVRCAHRSGKNHHPENTQQWGSHGLSYLQTDTLSKEEFHLKQNVEPFIHYKEKQATFECITRENIEAVASKGKHCLLEAELSCVKDLLRREIYPIIIYVKICDKNVKKLRKLPLRVESEEGFVKSCRAKVKELEGVPCLYGSVEPEAWAGPDDLIRVIKERILEEQKKTVWVEQDLL
;
A
#
# COMPACT_ATOMS: atom_id res chain seq x y z
N ASN A 1 -45.64 34.73 -27.12
CA ASN A 1 -44.27 34.69 -26.56
C ASN A 1 -43.87 33.22 -26.35
N ASN A 2 -43.68 32.47 -27.45
CA ASN A 2 -43.50 31.01 -27.41
C ASN A 2 -42.07 30.59 -27.07
N LYS A 3 -41.08 31.40 -27.46
CA LYS A 3 -39.65 31.10 -27.24
C LYS A 3 -39.28 31.03 -25.76
N LEU A 4 -39.76 31.98 -24.94
CA LEU A 4 -39.55 31.94 -23.48
C LEU A 4 -40.24 30.74 -22.82
N ARG A 5 -41.36 30.27 -23.40
CA ARG A 5 -42.09 29.10 -22.89
C ARG A 5 -41.33 27.81 -23.19
N GLU A 6 -40.73 27.70 -24.37
CA GLU A 6 -39.88 26.57 -24.76
C GLU A 6 -38.60 26.53 -23.93
N GLU A 7 -37.91 27.66 -23.75
CA GLU A 7 -36.72 27.74 -22.90
C GLU A 7 -37.02 27.33 -21.46
N ARG A 8 -38.13 27.83 -20.89
CA ARG A 8 -38.60 27.43 -19.56
C ARG A 8 -38.89 25.93 -19.46
N ASN A 9 -39.50 25.34 -20.49
CA ASN A 9 -39.77 23.91 -20.51
C ASN A 9 -38.47 23.10 -20.58
N ASN A 10 -37.51 23.50 -21.42
CA ASN A 10 -36.20 22.85 -21.51
C ASN A 10 -35.44 22.91 -20.18
N TYR A 11 -35.42 24.06 -19.51
CA TYR A 11 -34.79 24.17 -18.17
C TYR A 11 -35.51 23.31 -17.13
N SER A 12 -36.84 23.21 -17.22
CA SER A 12 -37.64 22.35 -16.34
C SER A 12 -37.29 20.87 -16.52
N ASP A 13 -37.14 20.41 -17.76
CA ASP A 13 -36.82 19.02 -18.09
C ASP A 13 -35.38 18.68 -17.69
N GLU A 14 -34.43 19.60 -17.93
CA GLU A 14 -33.04 19.44 -17.52
C GLU A 14 -32.89 19.42 -15.99
N LEU A 15 -33.64 20.28 -15.28
CA LEU A 15 -33.67 20.27 -13.82
C LEU A 15 -34.19 18.94 -13.27
N LEU A 16 -35.21 18.36 -13.91
CA LEU A 16 -35.75 17.07 -13.53
C LEU A 16 -34.73 15.94 -13.75
N ARG A 17 -34.01 15.98 -14.88
CA ARG A 17 -32.94 15.03 -15.20
C ARG A 17 -31.81 15.09 -14.18
N VAL A 18 -31.31 16.28 -13.88
CA VAL A 18 -30.25 16.48 -12.87
C VAL A 18 -30.70 16.04 -11.49
N LYS A 19 -31.98 16.28 -11.13
CA LYS A 19 -32.56 15.80 -9.87
C LYS A 19 -32.55 14.26 -9.78
N ASP A 20 -32.92 13.57 -10.85
CA ASP A 20 -32.90 12.11 -10.91
C ASP A 20 -31.47 11.54 -10.86
N GLU A 21 -30.53 12.15 -11.58
CA GLU A 21 -29.11 11.80 -11.52
C GLU A 21 -28.52 11.98 -10.12
N ASN A 22 -28.83 13.09 -9.45
CA ASN A 22 -28.39 13.37 -8.09
C ASN A 22 -28.98 12.35 -7.09
N TYR A 23 -30.26 11.98 -7.25
CA TYR A 23 -30.89 10.96 -6.44
C TYR A 23 -30.22 9.58 -6.61
N LYS A 24 -29.93 9.18 -7.86
CA LYS A 24 -29.20 7.94 -8.16
C LYS A 24 -27.78 7.95 -7.58
N LEU A 25 -27.11 9.10 -7.57
CA LEU A 25 -25.79 9.24 -6.97
C LEU A 25 -25.85 9.13 -5.45
N ALA A 26 -26.84 9.76 -4.81
CA ALA A 26 -27.06 9.66 -3.37
C ALA A 26 -27.36 8.22 -2.92
N MET A 27 -28.17 7.49 -3.70
CA MET A 27 -28.43 6.07 -3.44
C MET A 27 -27.17 5.20 -3.57
N ARG A 28 -26.38 5.40 -4.63
CA ARG A 28 -25.09 4.69 -4.77
C ARG A 28 -24.12 5.02 -3.65
N TYR A 29 -24.05 6.28 -3.23
CA TYR A 29 -23.22 6.68 -2.10
C TYR A 29 -23.68 6.03 -0.80
N ALA A 30 -24.99 5.95 -0.54
CA ALA A 30 -25.54 5.28 0.63
C ALA A 30 -25.17 3.79 0.65
N THR A 31 -25.37 3.08 -0.47
CA THR A 31 -25.00 1.66 -0.59
C THR A 31 -23.50 1.45 -0.39
N LEU A 32 -22.65 2.23 -1.06
CA LEU A 32 -21.19 2.13 -0.88
C LEU A 32 -20.75 2.48 0.55
N SER A 33 -21.44 3.41 1.21
CA SER A 33 -21.18 3.74 2.62
C SER A 33 -21.59 2.61 3.54
N GLU A 34 -22.70 1.92 3.28
CA GLU A 34 -23.13 0.74 4.04
C GLU A 34 -22.17 -0.43 3.82
N GLU A 35 -21.75 -0.70 2.58
CA GLU A 35 -20.75 -1.71 2.24
C GLU A 35 -19.40 -1.42 2.93
N LYS A 36 -18.96 -0.17 2.93
CA LYS A 36 -17.76 0.28 3.66
C LYS A 36 -17.92 0.04 5.16
N ASN A 37 -19.04 0.45 5.76
CA ASN A 37 -19.30 0.25 7.18
C ASN A 37 -19.36 -1.25 7.53
N MET A 38 -19.94 -2.07 6.66
CA MET A 38 -20.00 -3.52 6.81
C MET A 38 -18.61 -4.16 6.69
N ALA A 39 -17.77 -3.69 5.77
CA ALA A 39 -16.37 -4.11 5.66
C ALA A 39 -15.55 -3.72 6.90
N VAL A 40 -15.78 -2.52 7.46
CA VAL A 40 -15.16 -2.06 8.72
C VAL A 40 -15.63 -2.91 9.91
N MET A 41 -16.93 -3.20 10.01
CA MET A 41 -17.48 -4.07 11.06
C MET A 41 -16.95 -5.50 10.93
N ARG A 42 -16.89 -6.07 9.72
CA ARG A 42 -16.27 -7.37 9.47
C ARG A 42 -14.78 -7.38 9.83
N SER A 43 -14.05 -6.31 9.53
CA SER A 43 -12.64 -6.17 9.92
C SER A 43 -12.48 -6.10 11.44
N ARG A 44 -13.39 -5.41 12.14
CA ARG A 44 -13.43 -5.36 13.60
C ARG A 44 -13.83 -6.70 14.22
N ASP A 45 -14.81 -7.40 13.66
CA ASP A 45 -15.25 -8.70 14.15
C ASP A 45 -14.19 -9.77 13.91
N LEU A 46 -13.48 -9.72 12.78
CA LEU A 46 -12.28 -10.53 12.55
C LEU A 46 -11.18 -10.22 13.57
N GLN A 47 -10.96 -8.96 13.92
CA GLN A 47 -10.02 -8.58 14.98
C GLN A 47 -10.46 -9.11 16.35
N LEU A 48 -11.76 -9.07 16.67
CA LEU A 48 -12.31 -9.61 17.92
C LEU A 48 -12.25 -11.15 17.97
N VAL A 49 -12.56 -11.84 16.88
CA VAL A 49 -12.45 -13.31 16.78
C VAL A 49 -10.98 -13.74 16.90
N VAL A 50 -10.04 -12.99 16.33
CA VAL A 50 -8.60 -13.25 16.53
C VAL A 50 -8.18 -12.99 17.97
N LEU A 51 -8.63 -11.91 18.61
CA LEU A 51 -8.33 -11.65 20.03
C LEU A 51 -8.95 -12.69 20.98
N MET A 52 -10.13 -13.21 20.66
CA MET A 52 -10.76 -14.31 21.42
C MET A 52 -10.10 -15.67 21.17
N ASN A 53 -9.51 -15.88 19.99
CA ASN A 53 -8.76 -17.10 19.64
C ASN A 53 -7.28 -17.05 20.08
N VAL A 54 -6.73 -15.86 20.38
CA VAL A 54 -5.54 -15.70 21.23
C VAL A 54 -6.01 -15.75 22.69
N GLY A 55 -6.65 -16.88 23.05
CA GLY A 55 -7.08 -17.15 24.40
C GLY A 55 -5.88 -17.02 25.35
N THR A 56 -6.11 -16.32 26.46
CA THR A 56 -5.32 -16.43 27.68
C THR A 56 -4.89 -17.89 27.89
N PRO A 57 -3.59 -18.18 28.10
CA PRO A 57 -3.14 -19.55 28.27
C PRO A 57 -3.78 -20.13 29.53
N ASP A 58 -4.65 -21.13 29.34
CA ASP A 58 -5.12 -22.00 30.41
C ASP A 58 -3.92 -22.85 30.86
N PRO A 59 -3.38 -22.63 32.07
CA PRO A 59 -2.26 -23.40 32.55
C PRO A 59 -2.85 -24.69 33.10
N LEU A 60 -2.87 -25.76 32.30
CA LEU A 60 -2.79 -27.18 32.71
C LEU A 60 -3.30 -28.09 31.58
N GLN A 61 -2.42 -28.51 30.65
CA GLN A 61 -2.29 -29.91 30.20
C GLN A 61 -1.30 -30.08 29.03
N PRO A 62 -0.38 -31.06 29.07
CA PRO A 62 0.42 -31.46 27.92
C PRO A 62 -0.22 -32.64 27.19
N ARG A 63 -0.44 -32.55 25.86
CA ARG A 63 -0.69 -33.73 25.02
C ARG A 63 -0.01 -33.63 23.65
N HIS A 64 0.56 -34.77 23.26
CA HIS A 64 1.24 -35.12 22.02
C HIS A 64 0.46 -34.79 20.73
N PRO A 65 1.13 -34.74 19.55
CA PRO A 65 0.50 -34.39 18.30
C PRO A 65 -0.14 -35.61 17.61
N PRO A 66 -1.26 -35.46 16.89
CA PRO A 66 -1.59 -36.36 15.79
C PRO A 66 -1.27 -35.71 14.44
N ALA A 67 -0.83 -36.56 13.52
CA ALA A 67 -0.49 -36.25 12.14
C ALA A 67 -1.72 -36.06 11.23
N GLY A 68 -1.55 -35.29 10.15
CA GLY A 68 -2.28 -35.48 8.90
C GLY A 68 -3.35 -34.45 8.53
N PRO A 69 -3.65 -34.30 7.21
CA PRO A 69 -3.76 -32.99 6.56
C PRO A 69 -5.22 -32.59 6.23
N ARG A 70 -5.44 -31.29 6.00
CA ARG A 70 -6.56 -30.66 5.25
C ARG A 70 -6.31 -29.14 5.31
N GLY A 71 -6.30 -28.39 4.22
CA GLY A 71 -7.47 -28.09 3.37
C GLY A 71 -7.77 -26.59 3.53
N GLY A 72 -7.95 -25.88 2.41
CA GLY A 72 -7.94 -24.42 2.32
C GLY A 72 -8.91 -23.66 3.24
N GLY A 73 -8.49 -22.43 3.57
CA GLY A 73 -9.27 -21.38 4.25
C GLY A 73 -8.63 -20.01 3.99
N PRO A 74 -9.42 -18.90 3.97
CA PRO A 74 -9.07 -17.65 3.31
C PRO A 74 -8.25 -16.71 4.20
N SER A 75 -7.42 -15.88 3.56
CA SER A 75 -6.63 -14.78 4.15
C SER A 75 -5.49 -15.22 5.07
N SER A 76 -4.25 -15.22 4.54
CA SER A 76 -3.06 -15.32 5.40
C SER A 76 -2.87 -14.04 6.20
N CYS A 77 -3.28 -14.05 7.47
CA CYS A 77 -2.84 -13.07 8.45
C CYS A 77 -1.35 -13.31 8.73
N VAL A 78 -0.48 -12.54 8.09
CA VAL A 78 0.96 -12.56 8.39
C VAL A 78 1.23 -11.30 9.21
N ARG A 79 1.33 -11.46 10.53
CA ARG A 79 2.07 -10.47 11.33
C ARG A 79 3.46 -10.41 10.71
N CYS A 80 3.98 -9.22 10.38
CA CYS A 80 5.34 -9.02 9.86
C CYS A 80 6.36 -9.61 10.86
N ALA A 81 6.56 -10.92 10.77
CA ALA A 81 7.47 -11.73 11.52
C ALA A 81 8.07 -12.62 10.47
N HIS A 82 9.31 -12.29 10.11
CA HIS A 82 10.09 -13.01 9.13
C HIS A 82 10.04 -14.51 9.42
N ARG A 83 9.66 -15.30 8.42
CA ARG A 83 9.71 -16.77 8.48
C ARG A 83 11.17 -17.20 8.40
N SER A 84 11.91 -17.03 9.50
CA SER A 84 13.05 -17.90 9.78
C SER A 84 12.45 -19.20 10.27
N GLY A 85 12.57 -20.26 9.48
CA GLY A 85 12.23 -21.60 9.93
C GLY A 85 13.01 -21.95 11.19
N LYS A 86 12.34 -21.91 12.34
CA LYS A 86 12.57 -22.68 13.57
C LYS A 86 11.56 -22.22 14.62
N ASN A 87 10.86 -23.18 15.21
CA ASN A 87 9.86 -23.00 16.27
C ASN A 87 10.35 -22.04 17.35
N HIS A 88 9.81 -20.81 17.42
CA HIS A 88 10.02 -19.93 18.56
C HIS A 88 8.66 -19.44 19.09
N HIS A 89 8.52 -19.64 20.41
CA HIS A 89 7.49 -19.14 21.30
C HIS A 89 7.20 -17.64 21.08
N PRO A 90 5.97 -17.14 21.26
CA PRO A 90 5.56 -15.79 20.88
C PRO A 90 6.05 -14.66 21.81
N GLU A 91 7.16 -14.84 22.53
CA GLU A 91 7.55 -13.94 23.62
C GLU A 91 8.64 -12.92 23.24
N ASN A 92 8.99 -12.79 21.96
CA ASN A 92 9.92 -11.75 21.53
C ASN A 92 9.41 -11.07 20.25
N THR A 93 8.31 -10.32 20.40
CA THR A 93 8.01 -9.25 19.42
C THR A 93 9.06 -8.17 19.67
N GLN A 94 10.27 -8.36 19.13
CA GLN A 94 11.32 -7.35 19.16
C GLN A 94 10.71 -6.07 18.61
N GLN A 95 10.51 -5.12 19.51
CA GLN A 95 10.20 -3.73 19.19
C GLN A 95 11.33 -3.26 18.28
N TRP A 96 11.06 -3.12 16.98
CA TRP A 96 11.96 -2.45 16.03
C TRP A 96 11.93 -0.94 16.31
N GLY A 97 12.33 -0.56 17.52
CA GLY A 97 12.59 0.80 17.92
C GLY A 97 13.84 1.30 17.19
N SER A 98 13.70 2.36 16.41
CA SER A 98 14.81 3.19 15.92
C SER A 98 15.84 2.55 14.97
N HIS A 99 15.46 1.55 14.17
CA HIS A 99 16.33 1.09 13.09
C HIS A 99 16.14 1.93 11.81
N GLY A 100 17.19 2.67 11.43
CA GLY A 100 17.16 3.67 10.36
C GLY A 100 16.80 3.16 8.97
N LEU A 101 16.27 4.08 8.15
CA LEU A 101 16.06 3.88 6.71
C LEU A 101 17.42 3.84 6.00
N SER A 102 17.61 2.89 5.08
CA SER A 102 18.75 2.86 4.15
C SER A 102 18.26 2.97 2.73
N TYR A 103 18.95 3.77 1.91
CA TYR A 103 18.77 3.70 0.47
C TYR A 103 19.20 2.32 -0.04
N LEU A 104 18.40 1.72 -0.93
CA LEU A 104 18.73 0.43 -1.51
C LEU A 104 19.85 0.60 -2.54
N GLN A 105 20.95 -0.14 -2.37
CA GLN A 105 21.97 -0.24 -3.40
C GLN A 105 21.51 -1.25 -4.46
N THR A 106 21.27 -0.76 -5.68
CA THR A 106 20.84 -1.58 -6.83
C THR A 106 22.04 -2.16 -7.57
N ASP A 107 21.85 -3.31 -8.20
CA ASP A 107 22.83 -3.88 -9.13
C ASP A 107 22.81 -3.08 -10.44
N THR A 108 23.96 -2.84 -11.05
CA THR A 108 24.06 -2.34 -12.43
C THR A 108 24.63 -3.46 -13.29
N LEU A 109 23.88 -3.87 -14.31
CA LEU A 109 24.20 -5.04 -15.14
C LEU A 109 24.36 -4.63 -16.60
N SER A 110 25.24 -5.33 -17.32
CA SER A 110 25.24 -5.33 -18.80
C SER A 110 23.99 -6.02 -19.35
N LYS A 111 23.73 -5.88 -20.65
CA LYS A 111 22.61 -6.55 -21.30
C LYS A 111 22.70 -8.08 -21.20
N GLU A 112 23.90 -8.63 -21.36
CA GLU A 112 24.16 -10.06 -21.27
C GLU A 112 23.93 -10.57 -19.84
N GLU A 113 24.44 -9.84 -18.84
CA GLU A 113 24.27 -10.17 -17.42
C GLU A 113 22.80 -10.08 -17.00
N PHE A 114 22.08 -9.07 -17.48
CA PHE A 114 20.66 -8.90 -17.22
C PHE A 114 19.86 -10.11 -17.71
N HIS A 115 20.04 -10.51 -18.97
CA HIS A 115 19.32 -11.66 -19.53
C HIS A 115 19.70 -12.97 -18.84
N LEU A 116 20.98 -13.14 -18.49
CA LEU A 116 21.43 -14.33 -17.76
C LEU A 116 20.77 -14.41 -16.37
N LYS A 117 20.82 -13.33 -15.58
CA LYS A 117 20.20 -13.28 -14.26
C LYS A 117 18.67 -13.41 -14.33
N GLN A 118 18.02 -12.75 -15.29
CA GLN A 118 16.56 -12.83 -15.48
C GLN A 118 16.07 -14.26 -15.74
N ASN A 119 16.88 -15.08 -16.45
CA ASN A 119 16.56 -16.48 -16.72
C ASN A 119 16.68 -17.37 -15.48
N VAL A 120 17.48 -16.96 -14.49
CA VAL A 120 17.64 -17.69 -13.22
C VAL A 120 16.54 -17.29 -12.24
N GLU A 121 16.31 -15.99 -12.06
CA GLU A 121 15.30 -15.48 -11.15
C GLU A 121 14.77 -14.12 -11.62
N PRO A 122 13.44 -13.89 -11.61
CA PRO A 122 12.89 -12.61 -12.06
C PRO A 122 13.26 -11.48 -11.09
N PHE A 123 13.68 -10.34 -11.64
CA PHE A 123 13.90 -9.12 -10.86
C PHE A 123 12.60 -8.61 -10.21
N ILE A 124 12.72 -7.97 -9.04
CA ILE A 124 11.58 -7.29 -8.40
C ILE A 124 11.24 -6.02 -9.19
N HIS A 125 12.27 -5.28 -9.61
CA HIS A 125 12.14 -4.12 -10.46
C HIS A 125 13.45 -3.93 -11.23
N TYR A 126 13.38 -3.28 -12.39
CA TYR A 126 14.56 -2.83 -13.10
C TYR A 126 14.26 -1.60 -13.94
N LYS A 127 15.30 -0.83 -14.25
CA LYS A 127 15.26 0.34 -15.11
C LYS A 127 16.42 0.29 -16.09
N GLU A 128 16.10 0.41 -17.38
CA GLU A 128 17.12 0.52 -18.43
C GLU A 128 17.71 1.93 -18.43
N LYS A 129 19.05 2.01 -18.39
CA LYS A 129 19.83 3.23 -18.50
C LYS A 129 20.89 3.05 -19.58
N GLN A 130 20.63 3.65 -20.74
CA GLN A 130 21.52 3.59 -21.92
C GLN A 130 21.79 2.14 -22.35
N ALA A 131 22.95 1.59 -21.98
CA ALA A 131 23.39 0.23 -22.32
C ALA A 131 23.47 -0.69 -21.09
N THR A 132 22.93 -0.26 -19.95
CA THR A 132 22.97 -0.98 -18.67
C THR A 132 21.59 -1.05 -18.03
N PHE A 133 21.41 -2.00 -17.12
CA PHE A 133 20.18 -2.21 -16.38
C PHE A 133 20.45 -2.01 -14.89
N GLU A 134 19.72 -1.09 -14.26
CA GLU A 134 19.68 -0.99 -12.82
C GLU A 134 18.59 -1.91 -12.30
N CYS A 135 18.96 -2.88 -11.46
CA CYS A 135 18.10 -3.96 -11.03
C CYS A 135 17.94 -3.95 -9.52
N ILE A 136 16.71 -4.18 -9.07
CA ILE A 136 16.35 -4.49 -7.70
C ILE A 136 16.08 -6.00 -7.63
N THR A 137 16.96 -6.71 -6.96
CA THR A 137 16.79 -8.13 -6.67
C THR A 137 16.32 -8.35 -5.23
N ARG A 138 15.93 -9.59 -4.93
CA ARG A 138 15.64 -10.01 -3.56
C ARG A 138 16.87 -9.86 -2.68
N GLU A 139 18.04 -10.24 -3.17
CA GLU A 139 19.31 -10.20 -2.43
C GLU A 139 19.68 -8.77 -2.02
N ASN A 140 19.42 -7.78 -2.89
CA ASN A 140 19.66 -6.37 -2.53
C ASN A 140 18.84 -5.98 -1.29
N ILE A 141 17.56 -6.37 -1.23
CA ILE A 141 16.64 -6.05 -0.13
C ILE A 141 17.04 -6.83 1.13
N GLU A 142 17.31 -8.12 1.01
CA GLU A 142 17.72 -8.98 2.12
C GLU A 142 19.06 -8.54 2.74
N ALA A 143 20.00 -8.01 1.95
CA ALA A 143 21.26 -7.47 2.45
C ALA A 143 21.09 -6.24 3.35
N VAL A 144 20.03 -5.46 3.16
CA VAL A 144 19.68 -4.33 4.04
C VAL A 144 18.86 -4.82 5.24
N ALA A 145 17.89 -5.70 5.00
CA ALA A 145 17.02 -6.25 6.03
C ALA A 145 17.80 -7.08 7.07
N SER A 146 18.81 -7.84 6.65
CA SER A 146 19.71 -8.61 7.53
C SER A 146 20.52 -7.75 8.49
N LYS A 147 20.71 -6.47 8.19
CA LYS A 147 21.33 -5.46 9.08
C LYS A 147 20.31 -4.82 10.02
N GLY A 148 19.10 -5.35 10.03
CA GLY A 148 17.98 -4.83 10.75
C GLY A 148 17.58 -3.44 10.27
N LYS A 149 17.58 -3.16 8.96
CA LYS A 149 17.16 -1.85 8.41
C LYS A 149 16.04 -1.98 7.39
N HIS A 150 15.27 -0.91 7.24
CA HIS A 150 14.27 -0.78 6.18
C HIS A 150 14.90 -0.24 4.90
N CYS A 151 14.48 -0.77 3.75
CA CYS A 151 14.90 -0.30 2.44
C CYS A 151 14.01 0.86 1.99
N LEU A 152 14.61 1.96 1.54
CA LEU A 152 13.93 2.92 0.68
C LEU A 152 14.09 2.45 -0.77
N LEU A 153 12.97 2.12 -1.41
CA LEU A 153 12.93 1.59 -2.77
C LEU A 153 12.59 2.69 -3.77
N GLU A 154 13.46 2.92 -4.75
CA GLU A 154 13.13 3.71 -5.94
C GLU A 154 12.53 2.76 -6.99
N ALA A 155 11.21 2.56 -6.91
CA ALA A 155 10.47 1.65 -7.81
C ALA A 155 9.01 2.11 -8.00
N GLU A 156 8.36 1.56 -9.03
CA GLU A 156 6.94 1.77 -9.29
C GLU A 156 6.04 0.80 -8.50
N LEU A 157 4.74 1.10 -8.38
CA LEU A 157 3.79 0.24 -7.64
C LEU A 157 3.60 -1.14 -8.30
N SER A 158 3.94 -1.28 -9.58
CA SER A 158 3.93 -2.56 -10.30
C SER A 158 4.74 -3.65 -9.60
N CYS A 159 5.83 -3.30 -8.90
CA CYS A 159 6.67 -4.28 -8.19
C CYS A 159 6.07 -4.79 -6.86
N VAL A 160 4.99 -4.18 -6.37
CA VAL A 160 4.39 -4.54 -5.06
C VAL A 160 3.93 -6.00 -5.06
N LYS A 161 3.35 -6.48 -6.16
CA LYS A 161 2.93 -7.89 -6.26
C LYS A 161 4.14 -8.83 -6.19
N ASP A 162 5.24 -8.48 -6.85
CA ASP A 162 6.45 -9.29 -6.84
C ASP A 162 7.12 -9.29 -5.47
N LEU A 163 7.13 -8.16 -4.76
CA LEU A 163 7.54 -8.09 -3.35
C LEU A 163 6.71 -9.05 -2.48
N LEU A 164 5.39 -8.96 -2.57
CA LEU A 164 4.48 -9.76 -1.75
C LEU A 164 4.56 -11.26 -2.05
N ARG A 165 4.65 -11.66 -3.34
CA ARG A 165 4.88 -13.06 -3.75
C ARG A 165 6.19 -13.63 -3.18
N ARG A 166 7.14 -12.75 -2.87
CA ARG A 166 8.44 -13.09 -2.29
C ARG A 166 8.45 -13.03 -0.76
N GLU A 167 7.28 -12.86 -0.14
CA GLU A 167 7.10 -12.66 1.31
C GLU A 167 7.82 -11.40 1.84
N ILE A 168 7.99 -10.39 0.99
CA ILE A 168 8.50 -9.06 1.34
C ILE A 168 7.30 -8.11 1.43
N TYR A 169 6.99 -7.63 2.63
CA TYR A 169 5.82 -6.79 2.89
C TYR A 169 6.23 -5.29 2.91
N PRO A 170 5.97 -4.52 1.84
CA PRO A 170 6.37 -3.13 1.78
C PRO A 170 5.50 -2.25 2.70
N ILE A 171 6.10 -1.22 3.28
CA ILE A 171 5.37 -0.10 3.89
C ILE A 171 5.14 0.94 2.80
N ILE A 172 3.89 1.08 2.36
CA ILE A 172 3.52 2.03 1.31
C ILE A 172 2.95 3.30 1.95
N ILE A 173 3.61 4.43 1.75
CA ILE A 173 3.13 5.75 2.21
C ILE A 173 2.76 6.61 1.00
N TYR A 174 1.47 6.88 0.84
CA TYR A 174 0.95 7.75 -0.20
C TYR A 174 0.88 9.21 0.28
N VAL A 175 1.68 10.08 -0.34
CA VAL A 175 1.63 11.52 -0.09
C VAL A 175 0.59 12.16 -1.02
N LYS A 176 -0.50 12.67 -0.45
CA LYS A 176 -1.57 13.30 -1.22
C LYS A 176 -1.15 14.68 -1.72
N ILE A 177 -1.18 14.84 -3.04
CA ILE A 177 -0.93 16.10 -3.73
C ILE A 177 -2.20 16.58 -4.43
N CYS A 178 -2.52 17.85 -4.25
CA CYS A 178 -3.66 18.53 -4.84
C CYS A 178 -3.27 19.96 -5.23
N ASP A 179 -4.18 20.64 -5.91
CA ASP A 179 -3.98 22.02 -6.39
C ASP A 179 -3.66 23.01 -5.25
N LYS A 180 -4.07 22.69 -4.01
CA LYS A 180 -3.81 23.54 -2.84
C LYS A 180 -2.36 23.45 -2.34
N ASN A 181 -1.72 22.28 -2.43
CA ASN A 181 -0.39 22.04 -1.83
C ASN A 181 0.73 21.79 -2.84
N VAL A 182 0.44 21.61 -4.13
CA VAL A 182 1.44 21.34 -5.17
C VAL A 182 2.58 22.37 -5.20
N LYS A 183 2.26 23.65 -4.95
CA LYS A 183 3.25 24.73 -4.83
C LYS A 183 4.32 24.52 -3.74
N LYS A 184 4.05 23.72 -2.72
CA LYS A 184 5.03 23.36 -1.67
C LYS A 184 6.14 22.47 -2.24
N LEU A 185 5.89 21.75 -3.34
CA LEU A 185 6.87 20.87 -3.99
C LEU A 185 7.97 21.63 -4.72
N ARG A 186 7.77 22.91 -5.04
CA ARG A 186 8.83 23.76 -5.63
C ARG A 186 10.06 23.92 -4.72
N LYS A 187 9.90 23.64 -3.42
CA LYS A 187 11.00 23.65 -2.44
C LYS A 187 11.75 22.32 -2.37
N LEU A 188 11.28 21.28 -3.06
CA LEU A 188 11.92 19.97 -3.12
C LEU A 188 12.75 19.87 -4.41
N PRO A 189 13.78 19.02 -4.44
CA PRO A 189 14.55 18.72 -5.65
C PRO A 189 13.74 17.82 -6.61
N LEU A 190 12.54 18.24 -6.99
CA LEU A 190 11.64 17.53 -7.88
C LEU A 190 11.50 18.30 -9.20
N ARG A 191 11.60 17.59 -10.32
CA ARG A 191 11.32 18.17 -11.63
C ARG A 191 9.81 18.20 -11.85
N VAL A 192 9.22 19.39 -11.74
CA VAL A 192 7.80 19.64 -12.01
C VAL A 192 7.69 20.60 -13.19
N GLU A 193 7.26 20.10 -14.35
CA GLU A 193 7.13 20.92 -15.57
C GLU A 193 5.86 21.79 -15.55
N SER A 194 4.74 21.24 -15.06
CA SER A 194 3.48 21.95 -14.83
C SER A 194 2.81 21.41 -13.58
N GLU A 195 2.33 22.31 -12.71
CA GLU A 195 1.63 21.93 -11.47
C GLU A 195 0.33 21.17 -11.77
N GLU A 196 -0.47 21.65 -12.73
CA GLU A 196 -1.71 20.98 -13.14
C GLU A 196 -1.44 19.59 -13.69
N GLY A 197 -0.43 19.47 -14.56
CA GLY A 197 0.01 18.19 -15.13
C GLY A 197 0.48 17.21 -14.05
N PHE A 198 1.23 17.71 -13.06
CA PHE A 198 1.71 16.92 -11.94
C PHE A 198 0.58 16.46 -11.02
N VAL A 199 -0.36 17.33 -10.67
CA VAL A 199 -1.52 16.92 -9.85
C VAL A 199 -2.36 15.87 -10.60
N LYS A 200 -2.53 16.02 -11.92
CA LYS A 200 -3.23 15.03 -12.75
C LYS A 200 -2.51 13.67 -12.74
N SER A 201 -1.18 13.63 -12.82
CA SER A 201 -0.42 12.38 -12.76
C SER A 201 -0.50 11.73 -11.37
N CYS A 202 -0.44 12.51 -10.28
CA CYS A 202 -0.68 12.00 -8.92
C CYS A 202 -2.06 11.36 -8.78
N ARG A 203 -3.12 12.01 -9.29
CA ARG A 203 -4.48 11.45 -9.27
C ARG A 203 -4.60 10.16 -10.07
N ALA A 204 -3.89 10.03 -11.19
CA ALA A 204 -3.88 8.80 -11.97
C ALA A 204 -3.26 7.62 -11.20
N LYS A 205 -2.19 7.88 -10.41
CA LYS A 205 -1.54 6.86 -9.58
C LYS A 205 -2.39 6.37 -8.41
N VAL A 206 -3.40 7.13 -7.96
CA VAL A 206 -4.34 6.66 -6.91
C VAL A 206 -5.09 5.40 -7.37
N LYS A 207 -5.50 5.33 -8.63
CA LYS A 207 -6.18 4.14 -9.16
C LYS A 207 -5.29 2.91 -9.17
N GLU A 208 -3.99 3.09 -9.46
CA GLU A 208 -3.01 2.00 -9.39
C GLU A 208 -2.82 1.54 -7.94
N LEU A 209 -2.81 2.49 -7.00
CA LEU A 209 -2.72 2.23 -5.57
C LEU A 209 -3.94 1.49 -5.01
N GLU A 210 -5.14 1.77 -5.51
CA GLU A 210 -6.36 1.02 -5.16
C GLU A 210 -6.32 -0.45 -5.60
N GLY A 211 -5.50 -0.78 -6.61
CA GLY A 211 -5.33 -2.14 -7.10
C GLY A 211 -4.18 -2.92 -6.46
N VAL A 212 -3.46 -2.34 -5.49
CA VAL A 212 -2.35 -3.06 -4.82
C VAL A 212 -2.90 -4.07 -3.80
N PRO A 213 -2.26 -5.24 -3.62
CA PRO A 213 -2.80 -6.33 -2.79
C PRO A 213 -2.67 -6.10 -1.27
N CYS A 214 -2.38 -4.89 -0.82
CA CYS A 214 -2.08 -4.60 0.58
C CYS A 214 -2.44 -3.16 0.96
N LEU A 215 -2.51 -2.91 2.26
CA LEU A 215 -2.83 -1.58 2.78
C LEU A 215 -1.69 -0.57 2.58
N TYR A 216 -2.05 0.70 2.46
CA TYR A 216 -1.13 1.83 2.44
C TYR A 216 -1.53 2.88 3.48
N GLY A 217 -0.56 3.61 4.01
CA GLY A 217 -0.78 4.81 4.82
C GLY A 217 -0.84 6.07 3.96
N SER A 218 -1.59 7.09 4.35
CA SER A 218 -1.64 8.38 3.64
C SER A 218 -1.12 9.56 4.45
N VAL A 219 -0.44 10.50 3.79
CA VAL A 219 -0.10 11.81 4.33
C VAL A 219 -1.00 12.86 3.67
N GLU A 220 -1.80 13.55 4.49
CA GLU A 220 -2.76 14.55 4.01
C GLU A 220 -2.07 15.86 3.60
N PRO A 221 -2.66 16.64 2.67
CA PRO A 221 -2.06 17.90 2.17
C PRO A 221 -1.76 18.95 3.24
N GLU A 222 -2.56 18.98 4.31
CA GLU A 222 -2.49 19.91 5.43
C GLU A 222 -1.50 19.46 6.51
N ALA A 223 -1.06 18.19 6.48
CA ALA A 223 -0.20 17.61 7.52
C ALA A 223 1.24 18.12 7.47
N TRP A 224 1.65 18.81 6.41
CA TRP A 224 3.02 19.28 6.23
C TRP A 224 3.08 20.69 5.61
N ALA A 225 4.01 21.53 6.07
CA ALA A 225 4.20 22.89 5.58
C ALA A 225 5.34 23.05 4.56
N GLY A 226 6.29 22.11 4.54
CA GLY A 226 7.47 22.15 3.66
C GLY A 226 8.28 20.85 3.72
N PRO A 227 9.46 20.81 3.08
CA PRO A 227 10.30 19.60 2.97
C PRO A 227 10.63 18.92 4.29
N ASP A 228 11.14 19.65 5.28
CA ASP A 228 11.57 19.08 6.56
C ASP A 228 10.38 18.51 7.35
N ASP A 229 9.25 19.21 7.27
CA ASP A 229 8.00 18.81 7.91
C ASP A 229 7.41 17.55 7.26
N LEU A 230 7.48 17.47 5.92
CA LEU A 230 7.09 16.29 5.16
C LEU A 230 7.94 15.08 5.55
N ILE A 231 9.27 15.24 5.65
CA ILE A 231 10.17 14.16 6.08
C ILE A 231 9.82 13.67 7.49
N ARG A 232 9.55 14.59 8.42
CA ARG A 232 9.16 14.26 9.79
C ARG A 232 7.85 13.45 9.81
N VAL A 233 6.82 13.94 9.13
CA VAL A 233 5.49 13.29 9.09
C VAL A 233 5.55 11.92 8.40
N ILE A 234 6.35 11.78 7.33
CA ILE A 234 6.57 10.47 6.69
C ILE A 234 7.24 9.49 7.67
N LYS A 235 8.28 9.92 8.39
CA LYS A 235 8.96 9.07 9.39
C LYS A 235 8.00 8.65 10.51
N GLU A 236 7.18 9.57 11.02
CA GLU A 236 6.15 9.27 12.00
C GLU A 236 5.15 8.24 11.46
N ARG A 237 4.64 8.43 10.24
CA ARG A 237 3.72 7.48 9.62
C ARG A 237 4.35 6.11 9.38
N ILE A 238 5.62 6.04 8.98
CA ILE A 238 6.35 4.77 8.85
C ILE A 238 6.40 4.03 10.20
N LEU A 239 6.63 4.73 11.31
CA LEU A 239 6.63 4.13 12.64
C LEU A 239 5.23 3.65 13.08
N GLU A 240 4.18 4.34 12.65
CA GLU A 240 2.80 3.92 12.89
C GLU A 240 2.46 2.65 12.08
N GLU A 241 2.80 2.61 10.79
CA GLU A 241 2.54 1.45 9.93
C GLU A 241 3.34 0.20 10.40
N GLN A 242 4.57 0.37 10.90
CA GLN A 242 5.37 -0.74 11.44
C GLN A 242 4.73 -1.45 12.64
N LYS A 243 3.86 -0.77 13.38
CA LYS A 243 3.16 -1.35 14.54
C LYS A 243 1.92 -2.16 14.14
N LYS A 244 1.49 -2.07 12.88
CA LYS A 244 0.27 -2.71 12.41
C LYS A 244 0.54 -4.12 11.92
N THR A 245 -0.48 -4.96 12.03
CA THR A 245 -0.53 -6.23 11.30
C THR A 245 -0.74 -5.94 9.81
N VAL A 246 0.08 -6.55 8.96
CA VAL A 246 -0.06 -6.42 7.50
C VAL A 246 -1.12 -7.41 7.02
N TRP A 247 -2.04 -6.89 6.20
CA TRP A 247 -3.06 -7.68 5.54
C TRP A 247 -2.78 -7.69 4.04
N VAL A 248 -2.84 -8.88 3.45
CA VAL A 248 -2.60 -9.08 2.03
C VAL A 248 -3.79 -9.81 1.41
N GLU A 249 -4.33 -9.23 0.36
CA GLU A 249 -5.41 -9.80 -0.43
C GLU A 249 -4.82 -10.83 -1.41
N GLN A 250 -4.88 -12.10 -1.03
CA GLN A 250 -4.29 -13.19 -1.81
C GLN A 250 -4.88 -13.29 -3.23
N ASP A 251 -6.16 -12.96 -3.40
CA ASP A 251 -6.84 -13.01 -4.70
C ASP A 251 -6.29 -11.98 -5.72
N LEU A 252 -5.52 -10.98 -5.25
CA LEU A 252 -4.92 -9.94 -6.08
C LEU A 252 -3.42 -10.21 -6.39
N LEU A 253 -2.82 -11.26 -5.82
CA LEU A 253 -1.45 -11.71 -6.09
C LEU A 253 -1.37 -12.61 -7.32
#